data_AF-A0A7S1W2S0-F1
#
_entry.id   AF-A0A7S1W2S0-F1
#
_cell.length_a   1.000
_cell.length_b   1.000
_cell.length_c   1.000
_cell.angle_alpha   90.00
_cell.angle_beta   90.00
_cell.angle_gamma   90.00
#
_symmetry.space_group_name_H-M   'P 1'
#
loop_
_entity.id
_entity.type
_entity.pdbx_description
1 polymer ?
#
loop_
_entity_poly.entity_id
_entity_poly.type
_entity_poly.pdbx_seq_one_letter_code
_entity_poly.pdbx_strand_id
1 'polypeptide(L)'
;GRPTNVVQLDRGDELRFVHRACFADALVVASARGNVLCVPIGMALPSTGLRARGKLAVRLSGEDWVAACVVARHPDPNAKLEMERKTRTLTPYQLFARERGCGVTRAMQLWQYLSPEEQQRFKDMSIELRRTRPEATTTTAPRFAGFLQDEEDA
;
A
#
# COMPACT_ATOMS: atom_id res chain seq x y z
N GLY A 1 -21.21 -6.32 -30.94
CA GLY A 1 -20.87 -7.14 -29.76
C GLY A 1 -21.46 -6.49 -28.52
N ARG A 2 -21.89 -7.27 -27.52
CA ARG A 2 -22.33 -6.67 -26.24
C ARG A 2 -21.13 -6.01 -25.57
N PRO A 3 -21.23 -4.77 -25.05
CA PRO A 3 -20.16 -4.18 -24.27
C PRO A 3 -19.93 -5.05 -23.03
N THR A 4 -18.78 -5.70 -22.96
CA THR A 4 -18.34 -6.38 -21.75
C THR A 4 -17.83 -5.31 -20.80
N ASN A 5 -18.52 -5.08 -19.69
CA ASN A 5 -17.99 -4.23 -18.62
C ASN A 5 -16.68 -4.84 -18.15
N VAL A 6 -15.58 -4.16 -18.47
CA VAL A 6 -14.22 -4.62 -18.19
C VAL A 6 -13.88 -4.43 -16.71
N VAL A 7 -14.62 -3.59 -15.97
CA VAL A 7 -14.36 -3.28 -14.56
C VAL A 7 -15.62 -3.58 -13.73
N GLN A 8 -15.44 -4.27 -12.61
CA GLN A 8 -16.50 -4.45 -11.61
C GLN A 8 -16.61 -3.18 -10.76
N LEU A 9 -17.77 -2.53 -10.78
CA LEU A 9 -18.11 -1.37 -9.98
C LEU A 9 -19.16 -1.74 -8.93
N ASP A 10 -19.04 -1.20 -7.72
CA ASP A 10 -20.05 -1.37 -6.69
C ASP A 10 -21.28 -0.49 -6.97
N ARG A 11 -22.38 -0.76 -6.27
CA ARG A 11 -23.60 0.04 -6.40
C ARG A 11 -23.33 1.49 -5.97
N GLY A 12 -23.46 2.43 -6.90
CA GLY A 12 -23.23 3.85 -6.68
C GLY A 12 -21.87 4.34 -7.15
N ASP A 13 -20.97 3.43 -7.55
CA ASP A 13 -19.69 3.78 -8.17
C ASP A 13 -19.86 4.01 -9.67
N GLU A 14 -19.01 4.87 -10.24
CA GLU A 14 -18.96 5.15 -11.66
C GLU A 14 -17.52 5.26 -12.18
N LEU A 15 -17.31 4.82 -13.42
CA LEU A 15 -16.05 5.00 -14.12
C LEU A 15 -15.99 6.41 -14.70
N ARG A 16 -15.18 7.29 -14.11
CA ARG A 16 -15.05 8.69 -14.56
C ARG A 16 -13.89 8.94 -15.52
N PHE A 17 -12.77 8.25 -15.31
CA PHE A 17 -11.52 8.54 -16.00
C PHE A 17 -10.84 7.26 -16.46
N VAL A 18 -10.27 7.29 -17.67
CA VAL A 18 -9.45 6.22 -18.22
C VAL A 18 -8.23 6.85 -18.84
N HIS A 19 -7.04 6.41 -18.41
CA HIS A 19 -5.76 6.87 -18.93
C HIS A 19 -4.90 5.68 -19.33
N ARG A 20 -4.09 5.88 -20.38
CA ARG A 20 -2.94 5.01 -20.61
C ARG A 20 -1.81 5.45 -19.70
N ALA A 21 -1.16 4.51 -19.07
CA ALA A 21 -0.05 4.75 -18.17
C ALA A 21 0.91 3.56 -18.16
N CYS A 22 2.16 3.80 -17.76
CA CYS A 22 3.17 2.79 -17.52
C CYS A 22 3.68 2.88 -16.06
N PHE A 23 4.53 1.93 -15.67
CA PHE A 23 5.05 1.86 -14.30
C PHE A 23 5.93 3.06 -13.90
N ALA A 24 6.48 3.77 -14.90
CA ALA A 24 7.31 4.96 -14.72
C ALA A 24 6.50 6.27 -14.59
N ASP A 25 5.18 6.20 -14.75
CA ASP A 25 4.31 7.38 -14.59
C ASP A 25 3.87 7.58 -13.14
N ALA A 26 3.36 8.77 -12.86
CA ALA A 26 2.69 9.15 -11.63
C ALA A 26 1.20 9.39 -11.90
N LEU A 27 0.35 8.87 -11.02
CA LEU A 27 -1.05 9.21 -10.96
C LEU A 27 -1.19 10.48 -10.10
N VAL A 28 -1.82 11.51 -10.66
CA VAL A 28 -2.17 12.73 -9.94
C VAL A 28 -3.69 12.81 -9.85
N VAL A 29 -4.21 12.82 -8.62
CA VAL A 29 -5.64 12.89 -8.31
C VAL A 29 -5.91 14.16 -7.53
N ALA A 30 -6.84 14.97 -7.99
CA ALA A 30 -7.30 16.17 -7.29
C ALA A 30 -8.76 16.02 -6.86
N SER A 31 -9.05 16.35 -5.61
CA SER A 31 -10.41 16.38 -5.09
C SER A 31 -11.09 17.73 -5.33
N ALA A 32 -12.42 17.77 -5.26
CA ALA A 32 -13.20 19.01 -5.41
C ALA A 32 -12.88 20.05 -4.33
N ARG A 33 -12.38 19.60 -3.16
CA ARG A 33 -11.91 20.47 -2.07
C ARG A 33 -10.44 20.89 -2.18
N GLY A 34 -9.76 20.54 -3.28
CA GLY A 34 -8.38 20.96 -3.55
C GLY A 34 -7.30 20.06 -2.93
N ASN A 35 -7.64 18.88 -2.41
CA ASN A 35 -6.63 17.92 -1.98
C ASN A 35 -5.99 17.27 -3.21
N VAL A 36 -4.66 17.23 -3.25
CA VAL A 36 -3.91 16.61 -4.36
C VAL A 36 -3.09 15.43 -3.85
N LEU A 37 -3.30 14.27 -4.45
CA LEU A 37 -2.49 13.08 -4.26
C LEU A 37 -1.66 12.85 -5.53
N CYS A 38 -0.33 12.76 -5.38
CA CYS A 38 0.57 12.35 -6.45
C CYS A 38 1.29 11.07 -6.01
N VAL A 39 1.09 9.97 -6.75
CA VAL A 39 1.70 8.67 -6.43
C VAL A 39 2.32 8.02 -7.65
N PRO A 40 3.55 7.48 -7.56
CA PRO A 40 4.13 6.64 -8.61
C PRO A 40 3.28 5.39 -8.84
N ILE A 41 2.91 5.11 -10.09
CA ILE A 41 2.03 4.00 -10.44
C ILE A 41 2.66 2.66 -10.09
N GLY A 42 3.95 2.46 -10.43
CA GLY A 42 4.68 1.23 -10.15
C GLY A 42 4.75 0.82 -8.68
N MET A 43 4.52 1.76 -7.76
CA MET A 43 4.52 1.49 -6.33
C MET A 43 3.12 1.37 -5.73
N ALA A 44 2.22 2.29 -6.08
CA ALA A 44 0.93 2.41 -5.41
C ALA A 44 -0.13 1.46 -6.02
N LEU A 45 -0.06 1.21 -7.33
CA LEU A 45 -1.11 0.62 -8.13
C LEU A 45 -0.59 -0.60 -8.89
N PRO A 46 -0.47 -1.77 -8.22
CA PRO A 46 -0.09 -3.00 -8.93
C PRO A 46 -1.14 -3.33 -9.99
N SER A 47 -0.68 -3.85 -11.14
CA SER A 47 -1.58 -4.32 -12.18
C SER A 47 -2.50 -5.40 -11.62
N THR A 48 -3.80 -5.22 -11.78
CA THR A 48 -4.80 -6.19 -11.36
C THR A 48 -5.38 -6.90 -12.58
N GLY A 49 -5.83 -8.15 -12.42
CA GLY A 49 -6.53 -8.86 -13.49
C GLY A 49 -7.82 -8.15 -13.90
N LEU A 50 -8.29 -8.39 -15.13
CA LEU A 50 -9.49 -7.75 -15.71
C LEU A 50 -10.73 -7.82 -14.81
N ARG A 51 -10.89 -8.88 -14.00
CA ARG A 51 -12.08 -9.04 -13.12
C ARG A 51 -11.85 -8.63 -11.67
N ALA A 52 -10.66 -8.14 -11.32
CA ALA A 52 -10.36 -7.75 -9.96
C ALA A 52 -11.04 -6.42 -9.61
N ARG A 53 -11.47 -6.30 -8.35
CA ARG A 53 -11.91 -5.02 -7.80
C ARG A 53 -10.71 -4.07 -7.79
N GLY A 54 -10.92 -2.84 -8.28
CA GLY A 54 -9.90 -1.80 -8.25
C GLY A 54 -9.39 -1.54 -6.83
N LYS A 55 -8.17 -1.05 -6.70
CA LYS A 55 -7.58 -0.70 -5.40
C LYS A 55 -7.94 0.73 -5.02
N LEU A 56 -8.25 0.96 -3.74
CA LEU A 56 -8.46 2.30 -3.20
C LEU A 56 -7.17 3.13 -3.33
N ALA A 57 -7.23 4.22 -4.10
CA ALA A 57 -6.11 5.15 -4.28
C ALA A 57 -6.09 6.28 -3.25
N VAL A 58 -7.24 6.93 -3.03
CA VAL A 58 -7.39 8.09 -2.13
C VAL A 58 -8.60 7.89 -1.21
N ARG A 59 -8.47 8.31 0.06
CA ARG A 59 -9.61 8.41 0.98
C ARG A 59 -10.14 9.83 0.94
N LEU A 60 -11.43 9.97 0.68
CA LEU A 60 -12.15 11.24 0.67
C LEU A 60 -12.99 11.37 1.94
N SER A 61 -13.28 12.59 2.37
CA SER A 61 -14.04 12.88 3.59
C SER A 61 -15.34 13.62 3.30
N GLY A 62 -16.42 13.20 3.96
CA GLY A 62 -17.74 13.81 3.81
C GLY A 62 -18.24 13.77 2.36
N GLU A 63 -18.55 14.95 1.82
CA GLU A 63 -19.06 15.14 0.44
C GLU A 63 -17.94 15.46 -0.58
N ASP A 64 -16.67 15.24 -0.23
CA ASP A 64 -15.58 15.41 -1.19
C ASP A 64 -15.58 14.30 -2.25
N TRP A 65 -15.19 14.64 -3.48
CA TRP A 65 -15.20 13.73 -4.63
C TRP A 65 -14.00 13.99 -5.54
N VAL A 66 -13.64 13.02 -6.38
CA VAL A 66 -12.51 13.16 -7.32
C VAL A 66 -12.88 14.09 -8.48
N ALA A 67 -12.41 15.32 -8.43
CA ALA A 67 -12.66 16.33 -9.45
C ALA A 67 -11.83 16.13 -10.73
N ALA A 68 -10.57 15.72 -10.58
CA ALA A 68 -9.67 15.49 -11.70
C ALA A 68 -8.71 14.33 -11.44
N CYS A 69 -8.35 13.67 -12.52
CA CYS A 69 -7.37 12.59 -12.55
C CYS A 69 -6.51 12.78 -13.80
N VAL A 70 -5.19 12.81 -13.64
CA VAL A 70 -4.24 12.88 -14.76
C VAL A 70 -3.05 11.96 -14.52
N VAL A 71 -2.40 11.55 -15.60
CA VAL A 71 -1.15 10.79 -15.58
C VAL A 71 -0.04 11.71 -16.03
N ALA A 72 1.00 11.82 -15.21
CA ALA A 72 2.19 12.63 -15.50
C ALA A 72 3.42 11.71 -15.54
N ARG A 73 4.41 12.04 -16.37
CA ARG A 73 5.70 11.34 -16.31
C ARG A 73 6.35 11.63 -14.96
N HIS A 74 6.76 10.59 -14.24
CA HIS A 74 7.51 10.80 -13.01
C HIS A 74 8.91 11.34 -13.38
N PRO A 75 9.41 12.40 -12.71
CA PRO A 75 10.67 13.04 -13.09
C PRO A 75 11.88 12.11 -12.95
N ASP A 76 11.76 11.06 -12.13
CA ASP A 76 12.75 10.01 -12.02
C ASP A 76 12.07 8.63 -12.16
N PRO A 77 12.09 8.00 -13.36
CA PRO A 77 11.48 6.69 -13.57
C PRO A 77 12.25 5.57 -12.86
N ASN A 78 13.49 5.84 -12.45
CA ASN A 78 14.39 4.92 -11.75
C ASN A 78 14.51 5.22 -10.26
N ALA A 79 13.85 6.28 -9.76
CA ALA A 79 13.64 6.48 -8.34
C ALA A 79 12.84 5.28 -7.84
N LYS A 80 13.59 4.26 -7.40
CA LYS A 80 13.18 3.47 -6.26
C LYS A 80 13.01 4.51 -5.17
N LEU A 81 11.81 5.07 -5.05
CA LEU A 81 11.34 5.61 -3.81
C LEU A 81 11.47 4.42 -2.88
N GLU A 82 12.59 4.36 -2.18
CA GLU A 82 12.71 3.63 -0.94
C GLU A 82 11.67 4.30 -0.06
N MET A 83 10.41 3.88 -0.22
CA MET A 83 9.53 3.84 0.92
C MET A 83 10.36 3.06 1.90
N GLU A 84 10.95 3.77 2.86
CA GLU A 84 11.38 3.18 4.11
C GLU A 84 10.30 2.16 4.40
N ARG A 85 10.63 0.88 4.26
CA ARG A 85 9.72 -0.17 4.69
C ARG A 85 9.66 0.09 6.18
N LYS A 86 8.74 0.96 6.62
CA LYS A 86 8.61 1.39 8.00
C LYS A 86 8.69 0.12 8.79
N THR A 87 9.84 -0.10 9.41
CA THR A 87 10.22 -1.40 9.92
C THR A 87 9.12 -1.71 10.90
N ARG A 88 8.18 -2.62 10.54
CA ARG A 88 6.89 -2.74 11.23
C ARG A 88 7.21 -2.92 12.69
N THR A 89 7.08 -1.82 13.42
CA THR A 89 7.61 -1.75 14.76
C THR A 89 6.51 -2.37 15.59
N LEU A 90 6.76 -3.58 16.09
CA LEU A 90 5.78 -4.25 16.92
C LEU A 90 5.48 -3.32 18.10
N THR A 91 4.25 -2.85 18.13
CA THR A 91 3.74 -2.11 19.29
C THR A 91 3.60 -3.08 20.47
N PRO A 92 3.61 -2.60 21.72
CA PRO A 92 3.52 -3.47 22.90
C PRO A 92 2.32 -4.43 22.85
N TYR A 93 1.15 -3.96 22.40
CA TYR A 93 -0.04 -4.80 22.29
C TYR A 93 0.01 -5.80 21.13
N GLN A 94 0.72 -5.51 20.03
CA GLN A 94 0.97 -6.49 18.96
C GLN A 94 1.91 -7.60 19.42
N LEU A 95 2.88 -7.26 20.27
CA LEU A 95 3.75 -8.26 20.89
C LEU A 95 2.95 -9.14 21.86
N PHE A 96 2.10 -8.54 22.69
CA PHE A 96 1.16 -9.26 23.55
C PHE A 96 0.21 -10.18 22.76
N ALA A 97 -0.35 -9.69 21.64
CA ALA A 97 -1.19 -10.49 20.74
C ALA A 97 -0.46 -11.75 20.25
N ARG A 98 0.82 -11.59 19.88
CA ARG A 98 1.68 -12.69 19.43
C ARG A 98 1.95 -13.70 20.53
N GLU A 99 2.35 -13.24 21.72
CA GLU A 99 2.64 -14.11 22.88
C GLU A 99 1.39 -14.87 23.36
N ARG A 100 0.21 -14.24 23.31
CA ARG A 100 -1.05 -14.88 23.71
C ARG A 100 -1.74 -15.65 22.59
N GLY A 101 -1.16 -15.69 21.38
CA GLY A 101 -1.75 -16.38 20.23
C GLY A 101 -3.14 -15.86 19.85
N CYS A 102 -3.42 -14.56 20.06
CA CYS A 102 -4.74 -13.98 19.82
C CYS A 102 -4.70 -12.87 18.75
N GLY A 103 -5.85 -12.60 18.13
CA GLY A 103 -5.98 -11.54 17.14
C GLY A 103 -5.81 -10.15 17.75
N VAL A 104 -5.31 -9.18 16.96
CA VAL A 104 -4.99 -7.81 17.42
C VAL A 104 -6.18 -7.13 18.12
N THR A 105 -7.40 -7.28 17.59
CA THR A 105 -8.61 -6.69 18.18
C THR A 105 -8.89 -7.24 19.59
N ARG A 106 -8.77 -8.56 19.78
CA ARG A 106 -8.94 -9.21 21.09
C ARG A 106 -7.81 -8.82 22.04
N ALA A 107 -6.59 -8.73 21.53
CA ALA A 107 -5.44 -8.27 22.30
C ALA A 107 -5.63 -6.84 22.82
N MET A 108 -6.16 -5.91 22.01
CA MET A 108 -6.44 -4.54 22.44
C MET A 108 -7.46 -4.47 23.58
N GLN A 109 -8.50 -5.30 23.54
CA GLN A 109 -9.50 -5.37 24.63
C GLN A 109 -8.85 -5.92 25.90
N LEU A 110 -8.13 -7.03 25.81
CA LEU A 110 -7.45 -7.66 26.95
C LEU A 110 -6.34 -6.78 27.53
N TRP A 111 -5.67 -5.97 26.70
CA TRP A 111 -4.61 -5.07 27.10
C TRP A 111 -5.06 -4.08 28.20
N GLN A 112 -6.31 -3.61 28.14
CA GLN A 112 -6.87 -2.68 29.12
C GLN A 112 -7.01 -3.30 30.52
N TYR A 113 -7.06 -4.63 30.60
CA TYR A 113 -7.20 -5.38 31.86
C TYR A 113 -5.87 -5.90 32.41
N LEU A 114 -4.76 -5.71 31.68
CA LEU A 114 -3.43 -6.06 32.17
C LEU A 114 -3.02 -5.11 33.30
N SER A 115 -2.31 -5.63 34.29
CA SER A 115 -1.73 -4.79 35.34
C SER A 115 -0.71 -3.81 34.72
N PRO A 116 -0.44 -2.66 35.38
CA PRO A 116 0.59 -1.73 34.92
C PRO A 116 1.97 -2.39 34.74
N GLU A 117 2.31 -3.35 35.60
CA GLU A 117 3.55 -4.12 35.56
C GLU A 117 3.63 -5.01 34.31
N GLU A 118 2.54 -5.72 33.99
CA GLU A 118 2.46 -6.55 32.78
C GLU A 118 2.55 -5.68 31.51
N GLN A 119 1.85 -4.54 31.49
CA GLN A 119 1.94 -3.60 30.38
C GLN A 119 3.37 -3.08 30.21
N GLN A 120 4.05 -2.77 31.32
CA GLN A 120 5.43 -2.29 31.30
C GLN A 120 6.38 -3.37 30.75
N ARG A 121 6.23 -4.63 31.18
CA ARG A 121 7.00 -5.75 30.65
C ARG A 121 6.92 -5.85 29.13
N PHE A 122 5.72 -5.76 28.55
CA PHE A 122 5.57 -5.79 27.09
C PHE A 122 6.12 -4.55 26.39
N LYS A 123 6.09 -3.37 27.04
CA LYS A 123 6.76 -2.17 26.52
C LYS A 123 8.26 -2.39 26.46
N ASP A 124 8.86 -2.89 27.52
CA ASP A 124 10.31 -3.14 27.62
C ASP A 124 10.75 -4.19 26.58
N MET A 125 10.02 -5.30 26.47
CA MET A 125 10.27 -6.31 25.44
C MET A 125 10.17 -5.72 24.02
N SER A 126 9.22 -4.82 23.76
CA SER A 126 9.10 -4.17 22.46
C SER A 126 10.25 -3.22 22.14
N ILE A 127 10.85 -2.60 23.17
CA ILE A 127 12.04 -1.75 23.04
C ILE A 127 13.27 -2.62 22.78
N GLU A 128 13.42 -3.72 23.51
CA GLU A 128 14.55 -4.64 23.36
C GLU A 128 14.54 -5.33 21.99
N LEU A 129 13.37 -5.73 21.50
CA LEU A 129 13.20 -6.24 20.13
C LEU A 129 13.54 -5.20 19.06
N ARG A 130 13.38 -3.91 19.33
CA ARG A 130 13.82 -2.85 18.40
C ARG A 130 15.33 -2.69 18.42
N ARG A 131 15.96 -2.81 19.59
CA ARG A 131 17.43 -2.70 19.75
C ARG A 131 18.18 -3.87 19.13
N THR A 132 17.64 -5.08 19.25
CA THR A 132 18.30 -6.33 18.83
C THR A 132 18.03 -6.70 17.38
N ARG A 133 17.10 -6.01 16.70
CA ARG A 133 16.82 -6.32 15.29
C ARG A 133 17.97 -5.76 14.44
N PRO A 134 18.77 -6.61 13.76
CA PRO A 134 19.73 -6.11 12.80
C PRO A 134 18.98 -5.26 11.79
N GLU A 135 19.52 -4.09 11.46
CA GLU A 135 19.02 -3.28 10.34
C GLU A 135 18.87 -4.24 9.17
N ALA A 136 17.63 -4.42 8.72
CA ALA A 136 17.35 -5.36 7.66
C ALA A 136 18.13 -4.86 6.45
N THR A 137 19.28 -5.49 6.20
CA THR A 137 20.08 -5.27 5.00
C THR A 137 19.09 -5.48 3.87
N THR A 138 18.86 -4.42 3.10
CA THR A 138 17.90 -4.42 2.01
C THR A 138 18.44 -5.37 0.95
N THR A 139 18.24 -6.67 1.13
CA THR A 139 18.52 -7.70 0.14
C THR A 139 17.55 -7.44 -0.98
N THR A 140 18.00 -6.60 -1.89
CA THR A 140 17.39 -6.38 -3.18
C THR A 140 17.55 -7.70 -3.91
N ALA A 141 16.57 -8.59 -3.75
CA ALA A 141 16.53 -9.81 -4.54
C ALA A 141 16.62 -9.39 -6.03
N PRO A 142 17.54 -9.97 -6.82
CA PRO A 142 17.61 -9.68 -8.25
C PRO A 142 16.29 -10.15 -8.87
N ARG A 143 15.42 -9.19 -9.20
CA ARG A 143 14.18 -9.47 -9.95
C ARG A 143 14.55 -9.54 -11.42
N PHE A 144 14.57 -10.77 -11.93
CA PHE A 144 14.29 -11.15 -13.33
C PHE A 144 14.75 -10.14 -14.39
N ALA A 145 16.05 -10.18 -14.71
CA ALA A 145 16.51 -9.83 -16.05
C ALA A 145 16.31 -11.07 -16.92
N GLY A 146 15.18 -11.16 -17.61
CA GLY A 146 14.91 -12.28 -18.50
C GLY A 146 13.43 -12.35 -18.81
N PHE A 147 12.99 -11.62 -19.82
CA PHE A 147 11.95 -12.00 -20.78
C PHE A 147 11.73 -10.82 -21.73
N LEU A 148 12.67 -10.65 -22.65
CA LEU A 148 12.52 -10.03 -23.96
C LEU A 148 13.67 -10.61 -24.77
N GLN A 149 13.49 -11.84 -25.24
CA GLN A 149 14.24 -12.29 -26.41
C GLN A 149 13.47 -11.77 -27.60
N ASP A 150 14.21 -11.04 -28.43
CA ASP A 150 13.82 -10.57 -29.74
C ASP A 150 13.37 -11.77 -30.59
N GLU A 151 12.11 -11.78 -31.00
CA GLU A 151 11.70 -12.44 -32.25
C GLU A 151 11.68 -11.35 -33.33
N GLU A 152 12.87 -10.91 -33.73
CA GLU A 152 13.13 -10.46 -35.08
C GLU A 152 13.92 -11.58 -35.74
N ASP A 153 13.27 -12.35 -36.62
CA ASP A 153 13.90 -12.79 -37.85
C ASP A 153 12.83 -13.26 -38.85
N ALA A 154 13.17 -12.96 -40.11
CA ALA A 154 12.41 -13.11 -41.33
C ALA A 154 12.29 -14.56 -41.83
#